data_AF-A0ABD1WG60-F1
#
_entry.id   AF-A0ABD1WG60-F1
#
_cell.length_a   1.000
_cell.length_b   1.000
_cell.length_c   1.000
_cell.angle_alpha   90.00
_cell.angle_beta   90.00
_cell.angle_gamma   90.00
#
_symmetry.space_group_name_H-M   'P 1'
#
loop_
_entity.id
_entity.type
_entity.pdbx_description
1 polymer ?
#
loop_
_entity_poly.entity_id
_entity_poly.type
_entity_poly.pdbx_seq_one_letter_code
_entity_poly.pdbx_strand_id
1 'polypeptide(L)'
;MSVEVLDGATIVSFVQDEEAFNASVYARFVKLDTNHDGLLSYDEMLAELQSLRVFECHFGVDVKTDPDEEYRVYNAMLLQFDHDLNGTVDLKEFKEESKNMMLGIANGLGFLPVQMVLEEGSFLKNAVERELTKPAAA
;
A
#
# COMPACT_ATOMS: atom_id res chain seq x y z
N MET A 1 -14.59 -5.46 -0.35
CA MET A 1 -14.33 -4.47 0.74
C MET A 1 -14.87 -5.04 2.04
N SER A 2 -14.06 -5.13 3.09
CA SER A 2 -14.48 -5.61 4.42
C SER A 2 -14.11 -4.60 5.51
N VAL A 3 -14.84 -4.63 6.62
CA VAL A 3 -14.53 -3.79 7.78
C VAL A 3 -13.71 -4.62 8.76
N GLU A 4 -12.46 -4.24 8.96
CA GLU A 4 -11.53 -4.95 9.84
C GLU A 4 -11.08 -4.03 10.98
N VAL A 5 -10.71 -4.64 12.10
CA VAL A 5 -10.04 -3.95 13.21
C VAL A 5 -8.54 -4.14 13.04
N LEU A 6 -7.80 -3.04 13.09
CA LEU A 6 -6.37 -3.03 12.85
C LEU A 6 -5.66 -2.25 13.96
N ASP A 7 -4.55 -2.79 14.45
CA ASP A 7 -3.65 -2.10 15.37
C ASP A 7 -2.23 -2.00 14.78
N GLY A 8 -1.40 -1.14 15.37
CA GLY A 8 0.00 -1.00 14.93
C GLY A 8 0.81 -2.30 15.10
N ALA A 9 0.48 -3.12 16.10
CA ALA A 9 1.18 -4.37 16.38
C ALA A 9 0.98 -5.42 15.27
N THR A 10 -0.24 -5.52 14.73
CA THR A 10 -0.62 -6.38 13.61
C THR A 10 0.18 -6.03 12.37
N ILE A 11 0.25 -4.74 12.05
CA ILE A 11 1.01 -4.24 10.90
C ILE A 11 2.50 -4.56 11.07
N VAL A 12 3.07 -4.29 12.24
CA VAL A 12 4.49 -4.58 12.53
C VAL A 12 4.77 -6.08 12.44
N SER A 13 3.90 -6.91 13.01
CA SER A 13 3.98 -8.37 12.96
C SER A 13 3.93 -8.90 11.52
N PHE A 14 3.08 -8.32 10.67
CA PHE A 14 3.01 -8.65 9.25
C PHE A 14 4.26 -8.24 8.49
N VAL A 15 4.77 -7.03 8.73
CA VAL A 15 6.01 -6.52 8.11
C VAL A 15 7.25 -7.33 8.52
N GLN A 16 7.27 -7.85 9.75
CA GLN A 16 8.32 -8.74 10.24
C GLN A 16 8.26 -10.15 9.63
N ASP A 17 7.07 -10.57 9.20
CA ASP A 17 6.87 -11.82 8.47
C ASP A 17 7.29 -11.63 7.01
N GLU A 18 8.60 -11.69 6.76
CA GLU A 18 9.15 -11.39 5.43
C GLU A 18 8.60 -12.30 4.34
N GLU A 19 8.25 -13.55 4.63
CA GLU A 19 7.64 -14.44 3.63
C GLU A 19 6.25 -13.95 3.22
N ALA A 20 5.36 -13.70 4.19
CA ALA A 20 4.01 -13.21 3.92
C ALA A 20 4.03 -11.80 3.30
N PHE A 21 4.90 -10.93 3.83
CA PHE A 21 5.09 -9.59 3.31
C PHE A 21 5.60 -9.62 1.87
N ASN A 22 6.67 -10.37 1.56
CA ASN A 22 7.20 -10.47 0.20
C ASN A 22 6.18 -11.06 -0.76
N ALA A 23 5.44 -12.10 -0.35
CA ALA A 23 4.39 -12.67 -1.19
C ALA A 23 3.28 -11.64 -1.49
N SER A 24 2.89 -10.84 -0.50
CA SER A 24 1.89 -9.79 -0.69
C SER A 24 2.39 -8.64 -1.59
N VAL A 25 3.64 -8.20 -1.39
CA VAL A 25 4.29 -7.18 -2.19
C VAL A 25 4.42 -7.64 -3.63
N TYR A 26 4.89 -8.87 -3.84
CA TYR A 26 5.01 -9.46 -5.17
C TYR A 26 3.65 -9.62 -5.85
N ALA A 27 2.65 -10.15 -5.14
CA ALA A 27 1.30 -10.27 -5.68
C ALA A 27 0.68 -8.92 -6.05
N ARG A 28 1.00 -7.85 -5.30
CA ARG A 28 0.61 -6.49 -5.67
C ARG A 28 1.39 -6.00 -6.87
N PHE A 29 2.73 -6.10 -6.84
CA PHE A 29 3.61 -5.69 -7.92
C PHE A 29 3.20 -6.29 -9.27
N VAL A 30 2.95 -7.60 -9.33
CA VAL A 30 2.50 -8.30 -10.56
C VAL A 30 1.13 -7.82 -11.05
N LYS A 31 0.27 -7.31 -10.17
CA LYS A 31 -1.00 -6.69 -10.58
C LYS A 31 -0.79 -5.29 -11.17
N LEU A 32 0.21 -4.55 -10.69
CA LEU A 32 0.49 -3.19 -11.16
C LEU A 32 1.28 -3.23 -12.47
N ASP A 33 2.27 -4.12 -12.55
CA ASP A 33 3.13 -4.40 -13.70
C ASP A 33 2.29 -5.06 -14.82
N THR A 34 1.64 -4.21 -15.62
CA THR A 34 0.69 -4.60 -16.65
C THR A 34 1.42 -5.01 -17.92
N ASN A 35 2.58 -4.38 -18.16
CA ASN A 35 3.44 -4.69 -19.30
C ASN A 35 4.38 -5.88 -19.03
N HIS A 36 4.45 -6.37 -17.79
CA HIS A 36 5.29 -7.48 -17.33
C HIS A 36 6.78 -7.28 -17.60
N ASP A 37 7.26 -6.04 -17.53
CA ASP A 37 8.66 -5.70 -17.71
C ASP A 37 9.49 -5.81 -16.42
N GLY A 38 8.82 -6.02 -15.28
CA GLY A 38 9.45 -6.14 -13.97
C GLY A 38 9.77 -4.81 -13.31
N LEU A 39 9.26 -3.70 -13.84
CA LEU A 39 9.38 -2.34 -13.34
C LEU A 39 7.99 -1.69 -13.31
N LEU A 40 7.77 -0.77 -12.39
CA LEU A 40 6.52 0.01 -12.38
C LEU A 40 6.78 1.37 -12.99
N SER A 41 6.12 1.60 -14.12
CA SER A 41 6.11 2.90 -14.77
C SER A 41 5.15 3.86 -14.06
N TYR A 42 5.33 5.17 -14.28
CA TYR A 42 4.43 6.21 -13.79
C TYR A 42 2.95 5.90 -14.08
N ASP A 43 2.63 5.52 -15.32
CA ASP A 43 1.25 5.25 -15.74
C ASP A 43 0.62 4.04 -15.05
N GLU A 44 1.42 3.00 -14.76
CA GLU A 44 0.98 1.78 -14.07
C GLU A 44 0.69 2.04 -12.60
N MET A 45 1.57 2.81 -11.94
CA MET A 45 1.32 3.26 -10.57
C MET A 45 0.17 4.25 -10.47
N LEU A 46 -0.02 5.13 -11.45
CA LEU A 46 -1.12 6.08 -11.49
C LEU A 46 -2.47 5.37 -11.51
N ALA A 47 -2.62 4.35 -12.37
CA ALA A 47 -3.84 3.55 -12.47
C ALA A 47 -4.22 2.92 -11.11
N GLU A 48 -3.22 2.51 -10.34
CA GLU A 48 -3.41 1.89 -9.03
C GLU A 48 -3.70 2.90 -7.93
N LEU A 49 -3.07 4.07 -7.92
CA LEU A 49 -3.38 5.12 -6.94
C LEU A 49 -4.77 5.73 -7.17
N GLN A 50 -5.22 5.78 -8.43
CA GLN A 50 -6.61 6.08 -8.80
C GLN A 50 -7.56 4.98 -8.31
N SER A 51 -7.18 3.71 -8.46
CA SER A 51 -7.95 2.55 -7.98
C SER A 51 -8.04 2.50 -6.45
N LEU A 52 -6.93 2.79 -5.75
CA LEU A 52 -6.81 2.85 -4.29
C LEU A 52 -7.53 4.06 -3.66
N ARG A 53 -8.17 4.93 -4.47
CA ARG A 53 -8.88 6.13 -4.00
C ARG A 53 -8.02 7.00 -3.08
N VAL A 54 -6.73 7.15 -3.37
CA VAL A 54 -5.81 7.99 -2.56
C VAL A 54 -6.27 9.46 -2.53
N PHE A 55 -7.00 9.88 -3.57
CA PHE A 55 -7.72 11.15 -3.67
C PHE A 55 -9.21 11.06 -3.36
N GLU A 56 -9.66 10.14 -2.48
CA GLU A 56 -10.92 10.35 -1.78
C GLU A 56 -10.76 11.52 -0.78
N CYS A 57 -10.60 12.74 -1.32
CA CYS A 57 -10.36 13.92 -0.51
C CYS A 57 -11.53 14.26 0.40
N HIS A 58 -12.75 13.77 0.18
CA HIS A 58 -13.86 13.97 1.12
C HIS A 58 -14.97 12.92 0.93
N PHE A 59 -15.14 12.00 1.88
CA PHE A 59 -16.44 11.35 2.19
C PHE A 59 -17.37 11.09 0.98
N GLY A 60 -16.87 10.42 -0.08
CA GLY A 60 -17.70 10.03 -1.22
C GLY A 60 -18.14 11.14 -2.19
N VAL A 61 -17.42 12.27 -2.27
CA VAL A 61 -17.61 13.25 -3.34
C VAL A 61 -16.33 13.36 -4.16
N ASP A 62 -16.36 12.80 -5.37
CA ASP A 62 -15.38 13.06 -6.44
C ASP A 62 -15.42 14.57 -6.77
N VAL A 63 -14.62 15.37 -6.06
CA VAL A 63 -14.28 16.70 -6.54
C VAL A 63 -13.31 16.47 -7.68
N LYS A 64 -13.72 16.86 -8.89
CA LYS A 64 -12.83 16.90 -10.06
C LYS A 64 -11.68 17.85 -9.74
N THR A 65 -10.60 17.32 -9.19
CA THR A 65 -9.36 18.06 -9.02
C THR A 65 -8.82 18.31 -10.43
N ASP A 66 -8.14 19.43 -10.62
CA ASP A 66 -7.54 19.72 -11.91
C ASP A 66 -6.53 18.60 -12.26
N PRO A 67 -6.60 18.00 -13.46
CA PRO A 67 -5.76 16.86 -13.82
C PRO A 67 -4.26 17.18 -13.71
N ASP A 68 -3.85 18.45 -13.83
CA ASP A 68 -2.46 18.87 -13.61
C ASP A 68 -2.06 18.87 -12.12
N GLU A 69 -2.99 19.11 -11.19
CA GLU A 69 -2.72 19.06 -9.74
C GLU A 69 -2.66 17.62 -9.22
N GLU A 70 -3.57 16.75 -9.69
CA GLU A 70 -3.50 15.31 -9.41
C GLU A 70 -2.16 14.74 -9.87
N TYR A 71 -1.78 15.03 -11.12
CA TYR A 71 -0.51 14.59 -11.71
C TYR A 71 0.71 15.00 -10.88
N ARG A 72 0.72 16.22 -10.30
CA ARG A 72 1.83 16.71 -9.47
C ARG A 72 1.94 15.98 -8.14
N VAL A 73 0.82 15.74 -7.48
CA VAL A 73 0.81 15.03 -6.19
C VAL A 73 1.17 13.56 -6.41
N TYR A 74 0.66 12.95 -7.47
CA TYR A 74 1.02 11.58 -7.84
C TYR A 74 2.51 11.48 -8.17
N ASN A 75 3.06 12.37 -9.00
CA ASN A 75 4.50 12.40 -9.25
C ASN A 75 5.32 12.60 -7.96
N ALA A 76 4.86 13.46 -7.05
CA ALA A 76 5.55 13.67 -5.78
C ALA A 76 5.53 12.43 -4.88
N MET A 77 4.48 11.61 -4.93
CA MET A 77 4.44 10.31 -4.26
C MET A 77 5.35 9.30 -4.95
N LEU A 78 5.34 9.23 -6.28
CA LEU A 78 6.18 8.29 -7.03
C LEU A 78 7.67 8.60 -6.86
N LEU A 79 8.04 9.88 -6.78
CA LEU A 79 9.39 10.32 -6.44
C LEU A 79 9.84 9.89 -5.02
N GLN A 80 8.92 9.49 -4.13
CA GLN A 80 9.30 8.89 -2.84
C GLN A 80 9.57 7.39 -2.97
N PHE A 81 8.96 6.72 -3.95
CA PHE A 81 9.19 5.31 -4.23
C PHE A 81 10.42 5.09 -5.11
N ASP A 82 10.69 6.00 -6.06
CA ASP A 82 11.84 5.99 -6.95
C ASP A 82 13.06 6.59 -6.24
N HIS A 83 13.89 5.73 -5.65
CA HIS A 83 15.06 6.15 -4.85
C HIS A 83 16.25 6.50 -5.73
N ASP A 84 16.36 5.92 -6.92
CA ASP A 84 17.43 6.19 -7.87
C ASP A 84 17.10 7.26 -8.92
N LEU A 85 15.86 7.78 -8.90
CA LEU A 85 15.31 8.80 -9.78
C LEU A 85 15.40 8.40 -11.26
N ASN A 86 15.30 7.10 -11.54
CA ASN A 86 15.36 6.57 -12.90
C ASN A 86 14.02 6.71 -13.66
N GLY A 87 12.95 7.13 -12.98
CA GLY A 87 11.60 7.30 -13.52
C GLY A 87 10.73 6.03 -13.50
N THR A 88 11.21 4.95 -12.90
CA THR A 88 10.55 3.66 -12.74
C THR A 88 10.80 3.13 -11.33
N VAL A 89 9.91 2.29 -10.82
CA VAL A 89 10.08 1.70 -9.49
C VAL A 89 10.30 0.20 -9.62
N ASP A 90 11.45 -0.26 -9.17
CA ASP A 90 11.75 -1.69 -9.20
C ASP A 90 11.10 -2.44 -8.01
N LEU A 91 11.04 -3.77 -8.09
CA LEU A 91 10.44 -4.59 -7.02
C LEU A 91 11.10 -4.38 -5.66
N LYS A 92 12.41 -4.12 -5.62
CA LYS A 92 13.17 -3.92 -4.38
C LYS A 92 12.82 -2.56 -3.77
N GLU A 93 12.79 -1.51 -4.56
CA GLU A 93 12.35 -0.17 -4.15
C GLU A 93 10.90 -0.19 -3.68
N PHE A 94 10.01 -0.79 -4.47
CA PHE A 94 8.61 -0.95 -4.11
C PHE A 94 8.44 -1.70 -2.78
N LYS A 95 9.25 -2.73 -2.54
CA LYS A 95 9.26 -3.49 -1.28
C LYS A 95 9.74 -2.64 -0.10
N GLU A 96 10.87 -1.95 -0.25
CA GLU A 96 11.46 -1.14 0.82
C GLU A 96 10.54 0.02 1.19
N GLU A 97 9.96 0.69 0.21
CA GLU A 97 9.05 1.81 0.45
C GLU A 97 7.71 1.33 1.03
N SER A 98 7.13 0.25 0.50
CA SER A 98 5.92 -0.37 1.07
C SER A 98 6.14 -0.77 2.54
N LYS A 99 7.35 -1.22 2.89
CA LYS A 99 7.72 -1.56 4.26
C LYS A 99 7.78 -0.32 5.15
N ASN A 100 8.45 0.74 4.68
CA ASN A 100 8.54 2.00 5.42
C ASN A 100 7.17 2.64 5.62
N MET A 101 6.32 2.65 4.59
CA MET A 101 4.95 3.15 4.67
C MET A 101 4.12 2.38 5.70
N MET A 102 4.14 1.04 5.67
CA MET A 102 3.45 0.19 6.64
C MET A 102 3.92 0.45 8.08
N LEU A 103 5.23 0.57 8.30
CA LEU A 103 5.78 0.92 9.61
C LEU A 103 5.39 2.33 10.05
N GLY A 104 5.34 3.29 9.10
CA GLY A 104 4.85 4.65 9.35
C GLY A 104 3.40 4.65 9.81
N ILE A 105 2.53 3.90 9.14
CA ILE A 105 1.12 3.72 9.52
C ILE A 105 1.01 3.05 10.89
N ALA A 106 1.80 2.01 11.15
CA ALA A 106 1.81 1.34 12.45
C ALA A 106 2.21 2.29 13.59
N ASN A 107 3.25 3.10 13.38
CA ASN A 107 3.68 4.11 14.33
C ASN A 107 2.63 5.22 14.52
N GLY A 108 1.91 5.59 13.45
CA GLY A 108 0.85 6.59 13.47
C GLY A 108 -0.43 6.12 14.18
N LEU A 109 -0.82 4.84 13.99
CA LEU A 109 -1.95 4.21 14.69
C LEU A 109 -1.64 4.03 16.19
N GLY A 110 -0.37 3.75 16.53
CA GLY A 110 0.06 3.50 17.89
C GLY A 110 -0.59 2.24 18.47
N PHE A 111 -0.98 2.30 19.75
CA PHE A 111 -1.53 1.15 20.49
C PHE A 111 -3.05 1.02 20.42
N LEU A 112 -3.76 2.01 19.88
CA LEU A 112 -5.22 1.99 19.85
C LEU A 112 -5.68 1.29 18.56
N PRO A 113 -6.48 0.22 18.67
CA PRO A 113 -7.05 -0.42 17.49
C PRO A 113 -8.04 0.53 16.82
N VAL A 114 -7.97 0.60 15.50
CA VAL A 114 -8.86 1.41 14.65
C VAL A 114 -9.64 0.48 13.73
N GLN A 115 -10.92 0.78 13.53
CA GLN A 115 -11.75 0.07 12.58
C GLN A 115 -11.65 0.75 11.21
N MET A 116 -11.26 -0.01 10.18
CA MET A 116 -11.03 0.51 8.83
C MET A 116 -11.76 -0.32 7.79
N VAL A 117 -12.20 0.32 6.71
CA VAL A 117 -12.71 -0.38 5.52
C VAL A 117 -11.51 -0.69 4.64
N LEU A 118 -11.27 -1.98 4.39
CA LEU A 118 -10.13 -2.45 3.63
C LEU A 118 -10.57 -3.12 2.32
N GLU A 119 -9.82 -2.86 1.26
CA GLU A 119 -10.01 -3.52 -0.03
C GLU A 119 -9.39 -4.91 -0.05
N GLU A 120 -9.93 -5.76 -0.94
CA GLU A 120 -9.44 -7.12 -1.15
C GLU A 120 -8.05 -7.12 -1.78
N GLY A 121 -7.09 -7.78 -1.13
CA GLY A 121 -5.68 -7.79 -1.55
C GLY A 121 -4.93 -6.49 -1.23
N SER A 122 -5.45 -5.64 -0.35
CA SER A 122 -4.67 -4.54 0.25
C SER A 122 -3.66 -5.07 1.27
N PHE A 123 -2.55 -4.37 1.47
CA PHE A 123 -1.51 -4.75 2.44
C PHE A 123 -2.05 -4.87 3.86
N LEU A 124 -2.90 -3.92 4.27
CA LEU A 124 -3.52 -3.93 5.59
C LEU A 124 -4.49 -5.11 5.76
N LYS A 125 -5.25 -5.47 4.71
CA LYS A 125 -6.13 -6.64 4.78
C LYS A 125 -5.33 -7.93 4.92
N ASN A 126 -4.25 -8.07 4.15
CA ASN A 126 -3.35 -9.23 4.26
C ASN A 126 -2.71 -9.31 5.66
N ALA A 127 -2.42 -8.16 6.29
CA ALA A 127 -1.93 -8.13 7.67
C ALA A 127 -2.95 -8.67 8.68
N VAL A 128 -4.22 -8.27 8.55
CA VAL A 128 -5.32 -8.80 9.38
C VAL A 128 -5.54 -10.29 9.13
N GLU A 129 -5.60 -10.73 7.88
CA GLU A 129 -5.76 -12.15 7.53
C GLU A 129 -4.59 -13.00 8.07
N ARG A 130 -3.37 -12.45 8.05
CA ARG A 130 -2.20 -13.13 8.61
C ARG A 130 -2.27 -13.24 10.13
N GLU A 131 -2.77 -12.23 10.82
CA GLU A 131 -2.98 -12.29 12.27
C GLU A 131 -4.08 -13.30 12.62
N LEU A 132 -5.20 -13.30 11.89
CA LEU A 132 -6.29 -14.26 12.09
C LEU A 132 -5.89 -15.72 11.80
N THR A 133 -4.89 -15.93 10.94
CA THR A 133 -4.34 -17.26 10.62
C THR A 133 -3.17 -17.66 11.52
N LYS A 134 -2.59 -16.75 12.31
CA LYS A 134 -1.66 -17.14 13.38
C LYS A 134 -2.45 -17.88 14.46
N PRO A 135 -2.06 -19.10 14.85
CA PRO A 135 -2.69 -19.76 15.99
C PRO A 135 -2.47 -18.87 17.22
N ALA A 136 -3.55 -18.50 17.91
CA ALA A 136 -3.46 -17.80 19.18
C ALA A 136 -2.49 -18.56 20.08
N ALA A 137 -1.37 -17.93 20.43
CA ALA A 137 -0.42 -18.50 21.36
C ALA A 137 -1.15 -18.69 22.70
N ALA A 138 -1.44 -19.95 23.03
CA ALA A 138 -2.06 -20.39 24.27
C ALA A 138 -1.08 -20.29 25.45
#